data_AF-A0A100IS42-F1
#
_entry.id   AF-A0A100IS42-F1
#
_cell.length_a   1.000
_cell.length_b   1.000
_cell.length_c   1.000
_cell.angle_alpha   90.00
_cell.angle_beta   90.00
_cell.angle_gamma   90.00
#
_symmetry.space_group_name_H-M   'P 1'
#
loop_
_entity.id
_entity.type
_entity.pdbx_description
1 polymer ?
#
loop_
_entity_poly.entity_id
_entity_poly.type
_entity_poly.pdbx_seq_one_letter_code
_entity_poly.pdbx_strand_id
1 'polypeptide(L)'
;MLCGVYDAHTLYSNYCVDMNFFWEHAYHHVLPDFVKTLEQAIHDPHALVTPGGRDRRTAAGLALRYMREKTSLEEQYVTQLSGKVARVNRDQALPLWICESSIWPYGVEAIARGFDCAATAHDLMQSVPLTDIVDVGSDILNSELLNALLNTADICDEGVITEETLRRVYDACAYNSARMLTERWSDPCAKVAMILYPWHILNGRHNFLRRALLGYPKARKTYTCQKEADFGETFDGDYRTTGFSRPLQNACNGHVYCDHVQQHLQSWSDPSLSTLWWFLSPAVLQYAAAGSIDEEMEQHLVEQLSVTIATTYSKGLVSEMSWLIAHACQHALQVNYLFEAAMFGSLLDDGNLQGKLDRG
;
A
#
# COMPACT_ATOMS: atom_id res chain seq x y z
N MET A 1 -2.49 -1.08 13.00
CA MET A 1 -3.82 -0.42 12.97
C MET A 1 -4.29 -0.01 14.37
N LEU A 2 -3.47 0.66 15.18
CA LEU A 2 -3.86 1.01 16.57
C LEU A 2 -3.73 2.51 16.88
N CYS A 3 -3.89 3.39 15.88
CA CYS A 3 -4.02 4.82 16.20
C CYS A 3 -5.38 5.10 16.81
N GLY A 4 -5.40 5.88 17.89
CA GLY A 4 -6.65 6.31 18.51
C GLY A 4 -7.40 5.20 19.26
N VAL A 5 -6.76 4.08 19.55
CA VAL A 5 -7.42 2.94 20.20
C VAL A 5 -7.35 3.09 21.72
N TYR A 6 -8.36 3.75 22.28
CA TYR A 6 -8.48 3.95 23.73
C TYR A 6 -9.10 2.75 24.44
N ASP A 7 -10.05 2.11 23.78
CA ASP A 7 -10.72 0.89 24.20
C ASP A 7 -11.30 0.14 22.99
N ALA A 8 -11.89 -1.02 23.24
CA ALA A 8 -12.47 -1.86 22.19
C ALA A 8 -13.62 -1.16 21.43
N HIS A 9 -14.37 -0.27 22.09
CA HIS A 9 -15.45 0.46 21.44
C HIS A 9 -14.91 1.48 20.43
N THR A 10 -13.91 2.26 20.86
CA THR A 10 -13.22 3.22 20.00
C THR A 10 -12.48 2.51 18.85
N LEU A 11 -11.88 1.34 19.11
CA LEU A 11 -11.26 0.51 18.06
C LEU A 11 -12.28 0.15 16.97
N TYR A 12 -13.42 -0.40 17.37
CA TYR A 12 -14.47 -0.81 16.44
C TYR A 12 -15.01 0.40 15.66
N SER A 13 -15.30 1.50 16.36
CA SER A 13 -15.75 2.75 15.76
C SER A 13 -14.75 3.29 14.73
N ASN A 14 -13.46 3.26 15.06
CA ASN A 14 -12.37 3.63 14.16
C ASN A 14 -12.32 2.74 12.91
N TYR A 15 -12.45 1.43 13.06
CA TYR A 15 -12.54 0.52 11.91
C TYR A 15 -13.74 0.84 11.04
N CYS A 16 -14.91 1.07 11.63
CA CYS A 16 -16.09 1.49 10.89
C CYS A 16 -15.83 2.78 10.11
N VAL A 17 -15.31 3.83 10.74
CA VAL A 17 -15.02 5.11 10.05
C VAL A 17 -14.03 4.94 8.89
N ASP A 18 -13.00 4.12 9.04
CA ASP A 18 -11.99 3.90 8.00
C ASP A 18 -12.52 3.05 6.82
N MET A 19 -13.67 2.39 6.97
CA MET A 19 -14.31 1.68 5.86
C MET A 19 -14.73 2.61 4.72
N ASN A 20 -14.70 3.94 4.91
CA ASN A 20 -14.85 4.93 3.83
C ASN A 20 -13.95 4.62 2.62
N PHE A 21 -12.77 4.03 2.85
CA PHE A 21 -11.88 3.54 1.80
C PHE A 21 -12.58 2.60 0.80
N PHE A 22 -13.42 1.70 1.31
CA PHE A 22 -14.13 0.73 0.48
C PHE A 22 -15.35 1.32 -0.26
N TRP A 23 -15.64 2.63 -0.12
CA TRP A 23 -16.63 3.29 -0.97
C TRP A 23 -16.24 3.16 -2.44
N GLU A 24 -14.96 3.37 -2.75
CA GLU A 24 -14.40 3.23 -4.09
C GLU A 24 -14.59 1.82 -4.65
N HIS A 25 -14.56 0.83 -3.79
CA HIS A 25 -14.70 -0.58 -4.18
C HIS A 25 -16.16 -1.04 -4.21
N ALA A 26 -17.12 -0.10 -4.32
CA ALA A 26 -18.54 -0.39 -4.47
C ALA A 26 -19.17 -1.15 -3.27
N TYR A 27 -18.54 -1.16 -2.09
CA TYR A 27 -19.09 -1.89 -0.93
C TYR A 27 -20.46 -1.37 -0.50
N HIS A 28 -20.74 -0.10 -0.78
CA HIS A 28 -22.04 0.53 -0.54
C HIS A 28 -23.18 -0.07 -1.39
N HIS A 29 -22.88 -0.80 -2.47
CA HIS A 29 -23.86 -1.55 -3.26
C HIS A 29 -24.06 -2.99 -2.77
N VAL A 30 -23.05 -3.58 -2.13
CA VAL A 30 -23.03 -5.01 -1.74
C VAL A 30 -23.45 -5.22 -0.29
N LEU A 31 -23.11 -4.29 0.60
CA LEU A 31 -23.32 -4.39 2.04
C LEU A 31 -24.49 -3.49 2.48
N PRO A 32 -25.66 -4.04 2.88
CA PRO A 32 -26.86 -3.26 3.15
C PRO A 32 -26.72 -2.17 4.22
N ASP A 33 -25.91 -2.42 5.25
CA ASP A 33 -25.71 -1.50 6.38
C ASP A 33 -24.45 -0.64 6.25
N PHE A 34 -23.73 -0.67 5.11
CA PHE A 34 -22.45 0.02 4.95
C PHE A 34 -22.54 1.51 5.25
N VAL A 35 -23.43 2.22 4.54
CA VAL A 35 -23.61 3.67 4.69
C VAL A 35 -24.04 4.04 6.10
N LYS A 36 -25.00 3.30 6.65
CA LYS A 36 -25.51 3.52 8.01
C LYS A 36 -24.42 3.33 9.06
N THR A 37 -23.59 2.30 8.91
CA THR A 37 -22.48 1.99 9.83
C THR A 37 -21.44 3.12 9.82
N LEU A 38 -21.07 3.61 8.63
CA LEU A 38 -20.17 4.76 8.47
C LEU A 38 -20.70 6.00 9.18
N GLU A 39 -21.95 6.37 8.92
CA GLU A 39 -22.58 7.56 9.48
C GLU A 39 -22.71 7.47 11.01
N GLN A 40 -23.06 6.30 11.54
CA GLN A 40 -23.09 6.06 12.99
C GLN A 40 -21.71 6.23 13.64
N ALA A 41 -20.66 5.68 13.01
CA ALA A 41 -19.31 5.75 13.55
C ALA A 41 -18.70 7.17 13.47
N ILE A 42 -19.05 7.95 12.44
CA ILE A 42 -18.70 9.39 12.34
C ILE A 42 -19.31 10.19 13.51
N HIS A 43 -20.49 9.79 13.99
CA HIS A 43 -21.21 10.47 15.07
C HIS A 43 -21.11 9.78 16.44
N ASP A 44 -20.20 8.81 16.59
CA ASP A 44 -20.06 8.06 17.84
C ASP A 44 -19.64 8.98 19.01
N PRO A 45 -20.51 9.21 20.00
CA PRO A 45 -20.23 10.13 21.09
C PRO A 45 -19.08 9.67 21.98
N HIS A 46 -18.86 8.36 22.10
CA HIS A 46 -17.77 7.79 22.91
C HIS A 46 -16.42 8.05 22.24
N ALA A 47 -16.38 7.87 20.93
CA ALA A 47 -15.18 8.08 20.15
C ALA A 47 -14.85 9.58 20.05
N LEU A 48 -15.86 10.45 19.90
CA LEU A 48 -15.68 11.91 19.75
C LEU A 48 -14.96 12.60 20.92
N VAL A 49 -14.98 12.01 22.11
CA VAL A 49 -14.31 12.58 23.30
C VAL A 49 -12.88 12.09 23.48
N THR A 50 -12.40 11.18 22.62
CA THR A 50 -11.00 10.72 22.66
C THR A 50 -10.06 11.78 22.05
N PRO A 51 -8.80 11.86 22.50
CA PRO A 51 -7.80 12.74 21.89
C PRO A 51 -7.61 12.47 20.38
N GLY A 52 -7.69 13.52 19.56
CA GLY A 52 -7.68 13.45 18.09
C GLY A 52 -8.97 12.87 17.49
N GLY A 53 -9.89 12.44 18.34
CA GLY A 53 -11.09 11.75 17.93
C GLY A 53 -12.06 12.64 17.17
N ARG A 54 -12.30 13.87 17.62
CA ARG A 54 -13.14 14.81 16.88
C ARG A 54 -12.56 15.14 15.50
N ASP A 55 -11.25 15.29 15.41
CA ASP A 55 -10.54 15.61 14.18
C ASP A 55 -10.68 14.49 13.15
N ARG A 56 -10.48 13.23 13.57
CA ARG A 56 -10.69 12.05 12.73
C ARG A 56 -12.09 12.00 12.13
N ARG A 57 -13.14 12.16 12.94
CA ARG A 57 -14.52 12.00 12.44
C ARG A 57 -14.94 13.17 11.56
N THR A 58 -14.45 14.37 11.86
CA THR A 58 -14.61 15.53 10.96
C THR A 58 -13.95 15.26 9.61
N ALA A 59 -12.70 14.80 9.62
CA ALA A 59 -11.96 14.44 8.42
C ALA A 59 -12.62 13.28 7.66
N ALA A 60 -13.22 12.31 8.36
CA ALA A 60 -13.94 11.20 7.75
C ALA A 60 -15.26 11.63 7.09
N GLY A 61 -15.98 12.59 7.67
CA GLY A 61 -17.14 13.20 6.99
C GLY A 61 -16.75 13.88 5.68
N LEU A 62 -15.58 14.54 5.66
CA LEU A 62 -15.02 15.11 4.44
C LEU A 62 -14.58 14.03 3.43
N ALA A 63 -13.94 12.95 3.91
CA ALA A 63 -13.50 11.84 3.07
C ALA A 63 -14.69 11.15 2.40
N LEU A 64 -15.74 10.85 3.16
CA LEU A 64 -16.96 10.26 2.64
C LEU A 64 -17.62 11.15 1.57
N ARG A 65 -17.64 12.47 1.79
CA ARG A 65 -18.13 13.41 0.79
C ARG A 65 -17.27 13.40 -0.47
N TYR A 66 -15.94 13.45 -0.32
CA TYR A 66 -15.01 13.39 -1.45
C TYR A 66 -15.22 12.12 -2.27
N MET A 67 -15.22 10.94 -1.65
CA MET A 67 -15.37 9.66 -2.35
C MET A 67 -16.71 9.53 -3.09
N ARG A 68 -17.80 10.03 -2.50
CA ARG A 68 -19.12 10.06 -3.14
C ARG A 68 -19.11 10.91 -4.41
N GLU A 69 -18.63 12.14 -4.31
CA GLU A 69 -18.59 13.08 -5.43
C GLU A 69 -17.61 12.62 -6.52
N LYS A 70 -16.42 12.12 -6.11
CA LYS A 70 -15.42 11.54 -7.01
C LYS A 70 -16.01 10.39 -7.81
N THR A 71 -16.55 9.38 -7.12
CA THR A 71 -17.14 8.19 -7.77
C THR A 71 -18.28 8.58 -8.72
N SER A 72 -19.16 9.51 -8.31
CA SER A 72 -20.25 9.98 -9.18
C SER A 72 -19.73 10.70 -10.43
N LEU A 73 -18.64 11.46 -10.32
CA LEU A 73 -18.01 12.11 -11.48
C LEU A 73 -17.35 11.07 -12.40
N GLU A 74 -16.63 10.10 -11.85
CA GLU A 74 -16.02 9.02 -12.63
C GLU A 74 -17.08 8.24 -13.41
N GLU A 75 -18.19 7.84 -12.78
CA GLU A 75 -19.30 7.15 -13.43
C GLU A 75 -19.92 7.99 -14.55
N GLN A 76 -20.08 9.30 -14.34
CA GLN A 76 -20.62 10.20 -15.36
C GLN A 76 -19.70 10.31 -16.58
N TYR A 77 -18.38 10.29 -16.38
CA TYR A 77 -17.40 10.56 -17.43
C TYR A 77 -16.61 9.32 -17.87
N VAL A 78 -16.92 8.12 -17.41
CA VAL A 78 -16.13 6.89 -17.63
C VAL A 78 -15.74 6.70 -19.10
N THR A 79 -16.70 6.84 -20.03
CA THR A 79 -16.47 6.69 -21.48
C THR A 79 -15.53 7.74 -22.07
N GLN A 80 -15.38 8.89 -21.40
CA GLN A 80 -14.46 9.96 -21.79
C GLN A 80 -13.11 9.86 -21.09
N LEU A 81 -13.00 9.08 -20.01
CA LEU A 81 -11.79 8.90 -19.22
C LEU A 81 -11.00 7.65 -19.64
N SER A 82 -11.60 6.72 -20.38
CA SER A 82 -10.92 5.51 -20.81
C SER A 82 -9.65 5.70 -21.61
N GLY A 83 -8.59 5.00 -21.18
CA GLY A 83 -7.25 5.10 -21.72
C GLY A 83 -6.56 6.46 -21.49
N LYS A 84 -7.05 7.26 -20.52
CA LYS A 84 -6.44 8.55 -20.18
C LYS A 84 -5.85 8.52 -18.79
N VAL A 85 -4.77 9.26 -18.65
CA VAL A 85 -4.03 9.50 -17.42
C VAL A 85 -3.87 11.00 -17.28
N ALA A 86 -4.10 11.56 -16.10
CA ALA A 86 -3.92 12.98 -15.86
C ALA A 86 -2.44 13.35 -15.80
N ARG A 87 -2.04 14.47 -16.42
CA ARG A 87 -0.76 15.07 -16.09
C ARG A 87 -0.92 15.87 -14.80
N VAL A 88 -0.09 15.59 -13.80
CA VAL A 88 -0.02 16.37 -12.57
C VAL A 88 1.40 16.86 -12.34
N ASN A 89 1.55 18.04 -11.75
CA ASN A 89 2.84 18.50 -11.21
C ASN A 89 3.00 18.03 -9.75
N ARG A 90 4.19 18.20 -9.17
CA ARG A 90 4.48 17.67 -7.83
C ARG A 90 3.60 18.28 -6.73
N ASP A 91 3.27 19.57 -6.86
CA ASP A 91 2.43 20.30 -5.90
C ASP A 91 0.96 19.87 -5.97
N GLN A 92 0.50 19.38 -7.13
CA GLN A 92 -0.81 18.77 -7.31
C GLN A 92 -0.84 17.31 -6.85
N ALA A 93 0.23 16.55 -7.14
CA ALA A 93 0.35 15.14 -6.80
C ALA A 93 0.15 14.90 -5.30
N LEU A 94 0.85 15.66 -4.44
CA LEU A 94 0.81 15.45 -2.99
C LEU A 94 -0.61 15.50 -2.37
N PRO A 95 -1.39 16.59 -2.52
CA PRO A 95 -2.75 16.63 -1.98
C PRO A 95 -3.67 15.63 -2.68
N LEU A 96 -3.52 15.41 -3.99
CA LEU A 96 -4.33 14.40 -4.71
C LEU A 96 -4.09 13.01 -4.14
N TRP A 97 -2.86 12.57 -3.94
CA TRP A 97 -2.56 11.24 -3.39
C TRP A 97 -3.07 11.04 -1.98
N ILE A 98 -2.95 12.06 -1.14
CA ILE A 98 -3.57 12.00 0.19
C ILE A 98 -5.09 11.80 0.04
N CYS A 99 -5.70 12.44 -0.97
CA CYS A 99 -7.11 12.29 -1.27
C CYS A 99 -7.54 10.93 -1.80
N GLU A 100 -6.82 10.42 -2.79
CA GLU A 100 -7.06 9.12 -3.40
C GLU A 100 -6.88 7.99 -2.38
N SER A 101 -5.99 8.16 -1.40
CA SER A 101 -5.86 7.17 -0.33
C SER A 101 -7.14 6.99 0.51
N SER A 102 -7.98 8.03 0.62
CA SER A 102 -9.17 8.15 1.49
C SER A 102 -9.02 7.76 2.98
N ILE A 103 -7.81 7.35 3.39
CA ILE A 103 -7.39 7.00 4.75
C ILE A 103 -6.81 8.21 5.51
N TRP A 104 -6.83 9.41 4.92
CA TRP A 104 -6.39 10.63 5.59
C TRP A 104 -7.01 10.88 6.98
N PRO A 105 -8.26 10.45 7.33
CA PRO A 105 -8.82 10.70 8.66
C PRO A 105 -7.96 10.13 9.78
N TYR A 106 -7.31 9.01 9.50
CA TYR A 106 -6.39 8.34 10.40
C TYR A 106 -5.11 9.17 10.63
N GLY A 107 -4.58 9.83 9.59
CA GLY A 107 -3.43 10.73 9.73
C GLY A 107 -3.78 12.05 10.43
N VAL A 108 -4.98 12.58 10.22
CA VAL A 108 -5.49 13.74 10.98
C VAL A 108 -5.50 13.43 12.49
N GLU A 109 -5.94 12.23 12.89
CA GLU A 109 -5.85 11.81 14.29
C GLU A 109 -4.40 11.71 14.77
N ALA A 110 -3.51 11.14 13.96
CA ALA A 110 -2.09 11.04 14.31
C ALA A 110 -1.49 12.44 14.57
N ILE A 111 -1.74 13.40 13.69
CA ILE A 111 -1.26 14.79 13.86
C ILE A 111 -1.84 15.41 15.13
N ALA A 112 -3.15 15.26 15.37
CA ALA A 112 -3.79 15.77 16.58
C ALA A 112 -3.22 15.14 17.87
N ARG A 113 -2.63 13.94 17.77
CA ARG A 113 -1.95 13.24 18.88
C ARG A 113 -0.45 13.55 18.98
N GLY A 114 0.06 14.46 18.14
CA GLY A 114 1.43 14.98 18.22
C GLY A 114 2.43 14.30 17.29
N PHE A 115 2.00 13.46 16.35
CA PHE A 115 2.88 12.95 15.31
C PHE A 115 3.26 14.06 14.32
N ASP A 116 4.47 13.98 13.76
CA ASP A 116 4.95 14.98 12.82
C ASP A 116 4.06 15.05 11.57
N CYS A 117 3.67 16.27 11.20
CA CYS A 117 2.73 16.51 10.12
C CYS A 117 3.32 16.13 8.76
N ALA A 118 4.60 16.47 8.52
CA ALA A 118 5.26 16.19 7.25
C ALA A 118 5.48 14.69 7.05
N ALA A 119 5.95 14.00 8.09
CA ALA A 119 6.10 12.54 8.09
C ALA A 119 4.75 11.84 7.91
N THR A 120 3.70 12.28 8.62
CA THR A 120 2.35 11.73 8.49
C THR A 120 1.80 11.88 7.07
N ALA A 121 1.93 13.08 6.48
CA ALA A 121 1.49 13.35 5.12
C ALA A 121 2.26 12.51 4.09
N HIS A 122 3.58 12.38 4.27
CA HIS A 122 4.41 11.53 3.43
C HIS A 122 3.98 10.06 3.51
N ASP A 123 3.79 9.53 4.70
CA ASP A 123 3.45 8.12 4.89
C ASP A 123 2.05 7.79 4.36
N LEU A 124 1.08 8.72 4.49
CA LEU A 124 -0.22 8.61 3.83
C LEU A 124 -0.08 8.61 2.31
N MET A 125 0.72 9.54 1.76
CA MET A 125 0.97 9.60 0.32
C MET A 125 1.53 8.28 -0.22
N GLN A 126 2.38 7.57 0.53
CA GLN A 126 2.93 6.27 0.10
C GLN A 126 1.89 5.15 -0.03
N SER A 127 0.70 5.29 0.59
CA SER A 127 -0.35 4.27 0.43
C SER A 127 -0.88 4.15 -1.00
N VAL A 128 -0.76 5.21 -1.81
CA VAL A 128 -1.17 5.22 -3.22
C VAL A 128 -0.18 4.48 -4.10
N PRO A 129 1.12 4.86 -4.21
CA PRO A 129 2.07 4.12 -5.02
C PRO A 129 2.26 2.66 -4.56
N LEU A 130 2.09 2.33 -3.27
CA LEU A 130 2.12 0.93 -2.82
C LEU A 130 0.90 0.12 -3.27
N THR A 131 -0.18 0.75 -3.67
CA THR A 131 -1.34 0.13 -4.33
C THR A 131 -1.12 0.12 -5.85
N ASP A 132 -0.95 1.28 -6.44
CA ASP A 132 -0.91 1.50 -7.89
C ASP A 132 0.21 0.74 -8.60
N ILE A 133 1.31 0.46 -7.89
CA ILE A 133 2.43 -0.32 -8.43
C ILE A 133 2.02 -1.74 -8.83
N VAL A 134 1.01 -2.31 -8.19
CA VAL A 134 0.48 -3.64 -8.57
C VAL A 134 -0.62 -3.53 -9.62
N ASP A 135 -1.23 -2.36 -9.79
CA ASP A 135 -2.41 -2.13 -10.62
C ASP A 135 -2.13 -1.40 -11.95
N VAL A 136 -0.88 -1.00 -12.23
CA VAL A 136 -0.48 -0.29 -13.46
C VAL A 136 -1.19 -0.79 -14.74
N GLY A 137 -1.24 -2.10 -14.99
CA GLY A 137 -1.93 -2.64 -16.18
C GLY A 137 -3.45 -2.61 -16.07
N SER A 138 -4.00 -2.94 -14.90
CA SER A 138 -5.44 -2.85 -14.63
C SER A 138 -5.94 -1.42 -14.74
N ASP A 139 -5.21 -0.42 -14.24
CA ASP A 139 -5.64 0.98 -14.20
C ASP A 139 -5.64 1.63 -15.58
N ILE A 140 -4.72 1.22 -16.46
CA ILE A 140 -4.73 1.62 -17.87
C ILE A 140 -6.03 1.16 -18.54
N LEU A 141 -6.46 -0.08 -18.27
CA LEU A 141 -7.67 -0.66 -18.85
C LEU A 141 -8.94 -0.11 -18.19
N ASN A 142 -8.93 0.00 -16.86
CA ASN A 142 -10.04 0.44 -16.02
C ASN A 142 -10.22 1.96 -16.01
N SER A 143 -9.34 2.71 -16.70
CA SER A 143 -9.48 4.15 -16.89
C SER A 143 -9.25 4.97 -15.63
N GLU A 144 -8.35 4.51 -14.75
CA GLU A 144 -8.05 5.27 -13.54
C GLU A 144 -7.23 6.51 -13.91
N LEU A 145 -7.88 7.67 -13.78
CA LEU A 145 -7.31 8.95 -14.18
C LEU A 145 -6.05 9.30 -13.36
N LEU A 146 -6.00 8.81 -12.11
CA LEU A 146 -4.96 9.07 -11.13
C LEU A 146 -4.30 7.74 -10.73
N ASN A 147 -3.11 7.46 -11.26
CA ASN A 147 -2.21 6.40 -10.85
C ASN A 147 -0.80 6.97 -10.61
N ALA A 148 -0.26 6.75 -9.42
CA ALA A 148 1.00 7.30 -8.91
C ALA A 148 2.22 6.99 -9.76
N LEU A 149 2.17 5.94 -10.59
CA LEU A 149 3.24 5.63 -11.53
C LEU A 149 2.98 6.36 -12.87
N LEU A 150 1.77 6.26 -13.40
CA LEU A 150 1.43 6.72 -14.75
C LEU A 150 1.33 8.24 -14.87
N ASN A 151 0.94 8.97 -13.82
CA ASN A 151 0.78 10.43 -13.88
C ASN A 151 2.10 11.22 -13.87
N THR A 152 3.25 10.54 -13.74
CA THR A 152 4.55 11.20 -13.78
C THR A 152 4.83 11.79 -15.16
N ALA A 153 5.58 12.90 -15.20
CA ALA A 153 5.95 13.52 -16.48
C ALA A 153 6.87 12.62 -17.33
N ASP A 154 7.55 11.63 -16.74
CA ASP A 154 8.28 10.60 -17.49
C ASP A 154 7.39 9.82 -18.46
N ILE A 155 6.15 9.54 -18.07
CA ILE A 155 5.19 8.78 -18.87
C ILE A 155 4.27 9.73 -19.65
N CYS A 156 3.74 10.76 -18.98
CA CYS A 156 2.73 11.64 -19.58
C CYS A 156 3.27 12.51 -20.73
N ASP A 157 4.55 12.92 -20.71
CA ASP A 157 5.10 13.77 -21.78
C ASP A 157 5.41 12.99 -23.06
N GLU A 158 5.81 11.73 -22.93
CA GLU A 158 6.08 10.85 -24.08
C GLU A 158 4.80 10.13 -24.57
N GLY A 159 3.85 9.91 -23.66
CA GLY A 159 2.64 9.12 -23.94
C GLY A 159 2.92 7.64 -24.16
N VAL A 160 4.10 7.16 -23.76
CA VAL A 160 4.55 5.77 -23.95
C VAL A 160 5.12 5.24 -22.65
N ILE A 161 4.68 4.06 -22.26
CA ILE A 161 5.22 3.33 -21.11
C ILE A 161 6.31 2.40 -21.63
N THR A 162 7.56 2.68 -21.26
CA THR A 162 8.71 1.81 -21.53
C THR A 162 9.15 1.11 -20.27
N GLU A 163 9.82 -0.05 -20.38
CA GLU A 163 10.37 -0.71 -19.18
C GLU A 163 11.34 0.19 -18.41
N GLU A 164 12.09 1.03 -19.12
CA GLU A 164 13.06 1.94 -18.52
C GLU A 164 12.37 3.05 -17.73
N THR A 165 11.40 3.76 -18.35
CA THR A 165 10.65 4.84 -17.68
C THR A 165 9.90 4.30 -16.47
N LEU A 166 9.23 3.16 -16.62
CA LEU A 166 8.49 2.54 -15.53
C LEU A 166 9.39 2.11 -14.37
N ARG A 167 10.58 1.55 -14.64
CA ARG A 167 11.56 1.24 -13.59
C ARG A 167 12.08 2.48 -12.88
N ARG A 168 12.29 3.59 -13.60
CA ARG A 168 12.71 4.87 -12.98
C ARG A 168 11.67 5.39 -12.00
N VAL A 169 10.39 5.33 -12.38
CA VAL A 169 9.29 5.75 -11.52
C VAL A 169 9.11 4.79 -10.34
N TYR A 170 9.17 3.48 -10.59
CA TYR A 170 9.19 2.44 -9.54
C TYR A 170 10.28 2.71 -8.51
N ASP A 171 11.51 2.97 -8.96
CA ASP A 171 12.66 3.23 -8.09
C ASP A 171 12.44 4.49 -7.26
N ALA A 172 11.94 5.58 -7.85
CA ALA A 172 11.57 6.78 -7.12
C ALA A 172 10.55 6.50 -5.99
N CYS A 173 9.47 5.76 -6.28
CA CYS A 173 8.48 5.34 -5.29
C CYS A 173 9.09 4.45 -4.19
N ALA A 174 9.88 3.45 -4.58
CA ALA A 174 10.53 2.52 -3.66
C ALA A 174 11.52 3.23 -2.73
N TYR A 175 12.27 4.21 -3.23
CA TYR A 175 13.24 4.98 -2.44
C TYR A 175 12.55 5.93 -1.46
N ASN A 176 11.45 6.55 -1.87
CA ASN A 176 10.62 7.38 -0.99
C ASN A 176 9.99 6.59 0.15
N SER A 177 9.60 5.33 -0.10
CA SER A 177 9.03 4.44 0.91
C SER A 177 10.04 3.97 1.97
N ALA A 178 11.35 4.03 1.69
CA ALA A 178 12.36 3.35 2.50
C ALA A 178 12.37 3.80 3.97
N ARG A 179 12.38 5.11 4.24
CA ARG A 179 12.39 5.64 5.62
C ARG A 179 11.10 5.37 6.38
N MET A 180 9.97 5.39 5.68
CA MET A 180 8.68 4.98 6.26
C MET A 180 8.74 3.53 6.76
N LEU A 181 9.29 2.62 5.94
CA LEU A 181 9.33 1.19 6.23
C LEU A 181 10.45 0.78 7.20
N THR A 182 11.48 1.61 7.38
CA THR A 182 12.67 1.22 8.16
C THR A 182 12.87 2.04 9.43
N GLU A 183 12.61 3.34 9.40
CA GLU A 183 12.80 4.24 10.55
C GLU A 183 11.47 4.52 11.26
N ARG A 184 10.42 4.80 10.47
CA ARG A 184 9.11 5.23 10.96
C ARG A 184 8.05 4.13 10.95
N TRP A 185 8.45 2.87 10.81
CA TRP A 185 7.53 1.72 10.73
C TRP A 185 6.53 1.65 11.90
N SER A 186 6.88 2.25 13.04
CA SER A 186 6.04 2.25 14.24
C SER A 186 4.99 3.37 14.24
N ASP A 187 5.13 4.36 13.37
CA ASP A 187 4.19 5.48 13.21
C ASP A 187 2.84 4.97 12.70
N PRO A 188 1.73 5.61 13.11
CA PRO A 188 0.39 5.24 12.69
C PRO A 188 0.27 4.99 11.19
N CYS A 189 0.66 5.96 10.36
CA CYS A 189 0.37 5.95 8.93
C CYS A 189 1.30 5.01 8.17
N ALA A 190 2.57 4.93 8.58
CA ALA A 190 3.49 3.89 8.12
C ALA A 190 2.89 2.48 8.34
N LYS A 191 2.28 2.23 9.50
CA LYS A 191 1.59 0.96 9.78
C LYS A 191 0.42 0.68 8.85
N VAL A 192 -0.29 1.71 8.38
CA VAL A 192 -1.40 1.53 7.44
C VAL A 192 -0.83 1.23 6.05
N ALA A 193 0.13 2.02 5.58
CA ALA A 193 0.75 1.85 4.28
C ALA A 193 1.46 0.49 4.13
N MET A 194 2.24 0.05 5.12
CA MET A 194 2.96 -1.23 5.04
C MET A 194 2.03 -2.46 5.03
N ILE A 195 0.80 -2.35 5.57
CA ILE A 195 -0.18 -3.44 5.56
C ILE A 195 -0.69 -3.72 4.15
N LEU A 196 -0.52 -2.79 3.20
CA LEU A 196 -0.85 -3.03 1.80
C LEU A 196 -0.11 -4.25 1.25
N TYR A 197 1.13 -4.51 1.66
CA TYR A 197 1.87 -5.68 1.20
C TYR A 197 1.20 -7.01 1.57
N PRO A 198 0.96 -7.36 2.85
CA PRO A 198 0.21 -8.56 3.18
C PRO A 198 -1.23 -8.49 2.67
N TRP A 199 -1.86 -7.31 2.59
CA TRP A 199 -3.22 -7.18 2.05
C TRP A 199 -3.29 -7.58 0.56
N HIS A 200 -2.30 -7.21 -0.26
CA HIS A 200 -2.18 -7.62 -1.67
C HIS A 200 -2.11 -9.15 -1.80
N ILE A 201 -1.40 -9.81 -0.89
CA ILE A 201 -1.31 -11.29 -0.84
C ILE A 201 -2.65 -11.87 -0.40
N LEU A 202 -3.22 -11.36 0.69
CA LEU A 202 -4.38 -11.96 1.35
C LEU A 202 -5.71 -11.73 0.63
N ASN A 203 -5.88 -10.58 -0.01
CA ASN A 203 -7.20 -10.15 -0.45
C ASN A 203 -7.59 -10.65 -1.85
N GLY A 204 -6.67 -11.22 -2.64
CA GLY A 204 -6.96 -11.71 -4.00
C GLY A 204 -7.49 -10.64 -4.96
N ARG A 205 -7.66 -9.39 -4.53
CA ARG A 205 -8.10 -8.26 -5.34
C ARG A 205 -7.10 -8.00 -6.45
N HIS A 206 -5.84 -7.78 -6.13
CA HIS A 206 -4.83 -7.50 -7.17
C HIS A 206 -4.16 -8.76 -7.71
N ASN A 207 -4.65 -9.95 -7.35
CA ASN A 207 -4.06 -11.24 -7.73
C ASN A 207 -2.52 -11.25 -7.58
N PHE A 208 -2.01 -10.68 -6.47
CA PHE A 208 -0.59 -10.31 -6.33
C PHE A 208 0.37 -11.46 -6.61
N LEU A 209 0.09 -12.66 -6.07
CA LEU A 209 0.91 -13.84 -6.29
C LEU A 209 1.01 -14.20 -7.77
N ARG A 210 -0.13 -14.17 -8.48
CA ARG A 210 -0.22 -14.50 -9.90
C ARG A 210 0.47 -13.43 -10.76
N ARG A 211 0.27 -12.15 -10.47
CA ARG A 211 0.97 -11.05 -11.15
C ARG A 211 2.48 -11.13 -10.90
N ALA A 212 2.90 -11.33 -9.66
CA ALA A 212 4.31 -11.50 -9.32
C ALA A 212 4.93 -12.69 -10.05
N LEU A 213 4.24 -13.83 -10.17
CA LEU A 213 4.68 -14.97 -10.96
C LEU A 213 4.82 -14.62 -12.44
N LEU A 214 3.81 -13.99 -13.04
CA LEU A 214 3.78 -13.63 -14.45
C LEU A 214 4.89 -12.64 -14.83
N GLY A 215 5.12 -11.61 -14.02
CA GLY A 215 6.16 -10.62 -14.25
C GLY A 215 7.53 -10.99 -13.69
N TYR A 216 7.66 -12.12 -12.98
CA TYR A 216 8.93 -12.55 -12.40
C TYR A 216 10.08 -12.60 -13.42
N PRO A 217 9.91 -13.08 -14.67
CA PRO A 217 10.97 -13.07 -15.68
C PRO A 217 11.48 -11.67 -16.07
N LYS A 218 10.68 -10.62 -15.87
CA LYS A 218 11.02 -9.22 -16.16
C LYS A 218 11.63 -8.47 -14.98
N ALA A 219 11.29 -8.85 -13.76
CA ALA A 219 11.78 -8.19 -12.56
C ALA A 219 13.29 -8.42 -12.33
N ARG A 220 13.95 -7.44 -11.70
CA ARG A 220 15.37 -7.54 -11.35
C ARG A 220 15.62 -8.70 -10.40
N LYS A 221 16.75 -9.39 -10.58
CA LYS A 221 17.22 -10.51 -9.71
C LYS A 221 18.52 -10.20 -8.99
N THR A 222 19.20 -9.14 -9.40
CA THR A 222 20.47 -8.74 -8.83
C THR A 222 20.22 -7.68 -7.78
N TYR A 223 20.50 -8.03 -6.52
CA TYR A 223 20.59 -7.05 -5.46
C TYR A 223 21.77 -6.11 -5.71
N THR A 224 21.54 -4.81 -5.58
CA THR A 224 22.58 -3.78 -5.71
C THR A 224 22.90 -3.22 -4.34
N CYS A 225 21.96 -2.44 -3.78
CA CYS A 225 21.95 -1.96 -2.41
C CYS A 225 20.58 -1.31 -2.14
N GLN A 226 20.19 -1.23 -0.87
CA GLN A 226 19.00 -0.48 -0.49
C GLN A 226 19.28 1.03 -0.51
N LYS A 227 18.30 1.77 -0.98
CA LYS A 227 18.35 3.21 -1.20
C LYS A 227 17.17 3.91 -0.52
N GLU A 228 17.37 5.17 -0.25
CA GLU A 228 16.34 6.10 0.19
C GLU A 228 16.47 7.44 -0.54
N ALA A 229 15.38 8.19 -0.54
CA ALA A 229 15.32 9.60 -0.91
C ALA A 229 14.01 10.18 -0.37
N ASP A 230 13.92 11.50 -0.28
CA ASP A 230 12.68 12.19 0.05
C ASP A 230 11.89 12.51 -1.24
N PHE A 231 10.58 12.67 -1.13
CA PHE A 231 9.69 12.90 -2.29
C PHE A 231 10.13 14.08 -3.19
N GLY A 232 10.55 15.18 -2.58
CA GLY A 232 11.03 16.36 -3.31
C GLY A 232 12.41 16.20 -3.93
N GLU A 233 13.15 15.15 -3.59
CA GLU A 233 14.43 14.81 -4.20
C GLU A 233 14.25 13.85 -5.38
N THR A 234 13.34 12.88 -5.26
CA THR A 234 13.05 11.89 -6.32
C THR A 234 12.22 12.45 -7.47
N PHE A 235 11.38 13.44 -7.20
CA PHE A 235 10.56 14.12 -8.20
C PHE A 235 10.82 15.63 -8.24
N ASP A 236 11.01 16.17 -9.45
CA ASP A 236 11.15 17.61 -9.66
C ASP A 236 9.79 18.35 -9.62
N GLY A 237 9.79 19.65 -9.91
CA GLY A 237 8.57 20.47 -9.89
C GLY A 237 7.50 20.01 -10.90
N ASP A 238 7.91 19.45 -12.03
CA ASP A 238 7.02 18.96 -13.08
C ASP A 238 6.59 17.50 -12.85
N TYR A 239 6.92 16.94 -11.68
CA TYR A 239 6.67 15.53 -11.33
C TYR A 239 7.41 14.53 -12.24
N ARG A 240 8.60 14.92 -12.69
CA ARG A 240 9.54 14.05 -13.40
C ARG A 240 10.54 13.46 -12.41
N THR A 241 10.89 12.20 -12.61
CA THR A 241 11.93 11.51 -11.86
C THR A 241 13.29 12.20 -12.06
N THR A 242 14.00 12.44 -10.97
CA THR A 242 15.32 13.10 -11.01
C THR A 242 16.48 12.10 -11.08
N GLY A 243 16.22 10.83 -10.74
CA GLY A 243 17.22 9.79 -10.53
C GLY A 243 17.99 9.92 -9.20
N PHE A 244 17.65 10.87 -8.33
CA PHE A 244 18.32 11.04 -7.06
C PHE A 244 18.03 9.87 -6.10
N SER A 245 19.09 9.36 -5.46
CA SER A 245 19.00 8.42 -4.35
C SER A 245 20.28 8.43 -3.53
N ARG A 246 20.19 7.99 -2.28
CA ARG A 246 21.35 7.76 -1.39
C ARG A 246 21.26 6.39 -0.74
N PRO A 247 22.39 5.79 -0.31
CA PRO A 247 22.36 4.54 0.45
C PRO A 247 21.48 4.67 1.69
N LEU A 248 20.65 3.65 1.94
CA LEU A 248 19.90 3.54 3.19
C LEU A 248 20.87 3.30 4.34
N GLN A 249 20.79 4.12 5.41
CA GLN A 249 21.79 4.10 6.49
C GLN A 249 21.89 2.74 7.21
N ASN A 250 20.73 2.11 7.46
CA ASN A 250 20.62 0.84 8.15
C ASN A 250 20.14 -0.27 7.19
N ALA A 251 20.75 -0.34 6.00
CA ALA A 251 20.46 -1.38 5.03
C ALA A 251 20.85 -2.78 5.56
N CYS A 252 19.98 -3.76 5.36
CA CYS A 252 20.31 -5.16 5.58
C CYS A 252 21.22 -5.71 4.47
N ASN A 253 21.70 -6.94 4.65
CA ASN A 253 22.59 -7.63 3.71
C ASN A 253 22.00 -7.93 2.32
N GLY A 254 20.70 -7.71 2.10
CA GLY A 254 20.02 -7.96 0.82
C GLY A 254 19.81 -9.43 0.50
N HIS A 255 19.95 -10.33 1.48
CA HIS A 255 19.63 -11.75 1.30
C HIS A 255 18.16 -12.03 1.60
N VAL A 256 17.64 -13.11 0.99
CA VAL A 256 16.28 -13.62 1.25
C VAL A 256 16.07 -13.91 2.74
N TYR A 257 17.09 -14.49 3.37
CA TYR A 257 17.19 -14.56 4.83
C TYR A 257 17.97 -13.36 5.33
N CYS A 258 17.23 -12.31 5.69
CA CYS A 258 17.77 -11.04 6.15
C CYS A 258 18.55 -11.20 7.47
N ASP A 259 19.74 -10.61 7.57
CA ASP A 259 20.54 -10.61 8.79
C ASP A 259 19.87 -9.83 9.94
N HIS A 260 19.24 -8.69 9.66
CA HIS A 260 18.51 -7.94 10.69
C HIS A 260 17.36 -8.76 11.27
N VAL A 261 16.62 -9.48 10.41
CA VAL A 261 15.54 -10.36 10.84
C VAL A 261 16.08 -11.56 11.59
N GLN A 262 17.15 -12.20 11.10
CA GLN A 262 17.76 -13.33 11.80
C GLN A 262 18.24 -12.94 13.21
N GLN A 263 18.87 -11.78 13.36
CA GLN A 263 19.29 -11.27 14.66
C GLN A 263 18.10 -10.99 15.59
N HIS A 264 17.01 -10.41 15.07
CA HIS A 264 15.78 -10.20 15.84
C HIS A 264 15.08 -11.52 16.21
N LEU A 265 15.03 -12.49 15.30
CA LEU A 265 14.44 -13.80 15.58
C LEU A 265 15.28 -14.63 16.57
N GLN A 266 16.59 -14.37 16.70
CA GLN A 266 17.41 -14.98 17.73
C GLN A 266 17.16 -14.40 19.12
N SER A 267 16.76 -13.12 19.21
CA SER A 267 16.44 -12.48 20.48
C SER A 267 15.01 -12.78 20.96
N TRP A 268 14.15 -13.29 20.08
CA TRP A 268 12.78 -13.67 20.38
C TRP A 268 12.58 -15.18 20.37
N SER A 269 11.92 -15.71 21.40
CA SER A 269 11.69 -17.16 21.52
C SER A 269 10.42 -17.65 20.82
N ASP A 270 9.59 -16.76 20.25
CA ASP A 270 8.31 -17.15 19.68
C ASP A 270 8.42 -17.59 18.20
N PRO A 271 8.11 -18.86 17.88
CA PRO A 271 8.24 -19.39 16.52
C PRO A 271 7.23 -18.82 15.52
N SER A 272 6.18 -18.11 15.96
CA SER A 272 5.25 -17.46 15.04
C SER A 272 5.91 -16.32 14.25
N LEU A 273 6.94 -15.68 14.81
CA LEU A 273 7.64 -14.57 14.14
C LEU A 273 8.52 -15.06 12.99
N SER A 274 9.20 -16.20 13.17
CA SER A 274 9.97 -16.83 12.08
C SER A 274 9.04 -17.37 10.99
N THR A 275 7.91 -17.95 11.39
CA THR A 275 6.86 -18.41 10.47
C THR A 275 6.27 -17.22 9.69
N LEU A 276 6.02 -16.09 10.36
CA LEU A 276 5.50 -14.89 9.72
C LEU A 276 6.47 -14.36 8.67
N TRP A 277 7.76 -14.25 9.00
CA TRP A 277 8.78 -13.86 8.04
C TRP A 277 8.83 -14.79 6.82
N TRP A 278 8.75 -16.10 7.04
CA TRP A 278 8.74 -17.10 5.97
C TRP A 278 7.63 -16.85 4.95
N PHE A 279 6.39 -16.67 5.42
CA PHE A 279 5.23 -16.45 4.57
C PHE A 279 5.16 -15.03 3.99
N LEU A 280 5.88 -14.06 4.55
CA LEU A 280 5.96 -12.71 4.00
C LEU A 280 7.05 -12.54 2.94
N SER A 281 8.08 -13.37 2.90
CA SER A 281 9.22 -13.14 1.99
C SER A 281 9.72 -14.42 1.29
N PRO A 282 10.43 -15.36 1.94
CA PRO A 282 10.96 -16.53 1.24
C PRO A 282 9.91 -17.36 0.48
N ALA A 283 8.74 -17.64 1.07
CA ALA A 283 7.73 -18.50 0.46
C ALA A 283 7.11 -17.87 -0.80
N VAL A 284 6.77 -16.58 -0.71
CA VAL A 284 6.22 -15.81 -1.84
C VAL A 284 7.23 -15.69 -2.97
N LEU A 285 8.50 -15.45 -2.65
CA LEU A 285 9.57 -15.41 -3.63
C LEU A 285 9.77 -16.77 -4.32
N GLN A 286 9.74 -17.86 -3.56
CA GLN A 286 9.87 -19.21 -4.12
C GLN A 286 8.72 -19.52 -5.08
N TYR A 287 7.49 -19.14 -4.72
CA TYR A 287 6.33 -19.28 -5.60
C TYR A 287 6.51 -18.53 -6.92
N ALA A 288 6.81 -17.22 -6.85
CA ALA A 288 7.03 -16.42 -8.05
C ALA A 288 8.19 -16.95 -8.90
N ALA A 289 9.26 -17.44 -8.26
CA ALA A 289 10.42 -18.00 -8.93
C ALA A 289 10.19 -19.38 -9.57
N ALA A 290 9.23 -20.16 -9.08
CA ALA A 290 8.88 -21.46 -9.66
C ALA A 290 8.32 -21.30 -11.08
N GLY A 291 7.67 -20.17 -11.39
CA GLY A 291 7.21 -19.82 -12.73
C GLY A 291 6.05 -20.67 -13.24
N SER A 292 5.42 -21.46 -12.39
CA SER A 292 4.27 -22.31 -12.71
C SER A 292 3.09 -21.99 -11.80
N ILE A 293 1.92 -21.79 -12.40
CA ILE A 293 0.66 -21.62 -11.68
C ILE A 293 0.39 -22.86 -10.82
N ASP A 294 0.25 -22.64 -9.52
CA ASP A 294 -0.14 -23.65 -8.54
C ASP A 294 -1.16 -23.03 -7.57
N GLU A 295 -2.45 -23.28 -7.85
CA GLU A 295 -3.56 -22.71 -7.09
C GLU A 295 -3.63 -23.25 -5.65
N GLU A 296 -3.23 -24.51 -5.44
CA GLU A 296 -3.17 -25.10 -4.10
C GLU A 296 -2.08 -24.40 -3.28
N MET A 297 -0.93 -24.12 -3.89
CA MET A 297 0.13 -23.34 -3.26
C MET A 297 -0.29 -21.89 -3.01
N GLU A 298 -0.96 -21.21 -3.95
CA GLU A 298 -1.48 -19.85 -3.73
C GLU A 298 -2.42 -19.81 -2.52
N GLN A 299 -3.39 -20.73 -2.46
CA GLN A 299 -4.32 -20.83 -1.35
C GLN A 299 -3.60 -21.14 -0.04
N HIS A 300 -2.62 -22.05 -0.06
CA HIS A 300 -1.80 -22.37 1.11
C HIS A 300 -1.04 -21.14 1.63
N LEU A 301 -0.41 -20.36 0.76
CA LEU A 301 0.30 -19.14 1.14
C LEU A 301 -0.65 -18.12 1.79
N VAL A 302 -1.82 -17.91 1.20
CA VAL A 302 -2.84 -16.99 1.73
C VAL A 302 -3.34 -17.44 3.10
N GLU A 303 -3.75 -18.70 3.23
CA GLU A 303 -4.28 -19.24 4.47
C GLU A 303 -3.23 -19.23 5.59
N GLN A 304 -2.02 -19.69 5.32
CA GLN A 304 -0.97 -19.74 6.33
C GLN A 304 -0.50 -18.35 6.75
N LEU A 305 -0.39 -17.39 5.82
CA LEU A 305 -0.09 -16.01 6.18
C LEU A 305 -1.19 -15.43 7.08
N SER A 306 -2.46 -15.65 6.74
CA SER A 306 -3.61 -15.18 7.52
C SER A 306 -3.61 -15.75 8.94
N VAL A 307 -3.48 -17.08 9.07
CA VAL A 307 -3.41 -17.77 10.37
C VAL A 307 -2.21 -17.30 11.19
N THR A 308 -1.06 -17.08 10.54
CA THR A 308 0.15 -16.64 11.23
C THR A 308 0.00 -15.21 11.75
N ILE A 309 -0.52 -14.28 10.95
CA ILE A 309 -0.83 -12.91 11.38
C ILE A 309 -1.79 -12.93 12.58
N ALA A 310 -2.88 -13.69 12.48
CA ALA A 310 -3.85 -13.80 13.57
C ALA A 310 -3.23 -14.40 14.83
N THR A 311 -2.38 -15.41 14.68
CA THR A 311 -1.67 -16.06 15.80
C THR A 311 -0.70 -15.07 16.47
N THR A 312 0.16 -14.40 15.70
CA THR A 312 1.11 -13.41 16.22
C THR A 312 0.37 -12.25 16.91
N TYR A 313 -0.73 -11.76 16.32
CA TYR A 313 -1.57 -10.74 16.94
C TYR A 313 -2.18 -11.22 18.26
N SER A 314 -2.74 -12.43 18.31
CA SER A 314 -3.36 -13.01 19.52
C SER A 314 -2.41 -13.15 20.71
N LYS A 315 -1.10 -13.25 20.43
CA LYS A 315 -0.03 -13.32 21.42
C LYS A 315 0.42 -11.95 21.92
N GLY A 316 -0.15 -10.86 21.40
CA GLY A 316 0.23 -9.49 21.75
C GLY A 316 1.50 -8.99 21.07
N LEU A 317 2.05 -9.73 20.08
CA LEU A 317 3.29 -9.40 19.38
C LEU A 317 3.08 -8.38 18.24
N VAL A 318 2.27 -7.35 18.49
CA VAL A 318 1.80 -6.42 17.46
C VAL A 318 2.93 -5.55 16.92
N SER A 319 3.87 -5.15 17.77
CA SER A 319 5.02 -4.34 17.39
C SER A 319 6.01 -5.14 16.55
N GLU A 320 6.29 -6.38 16.94
CA GLU A 320 7.17 -7.31 16.26
C GLU A 320 6.59 -7.71 14.89
N MET A 321 5.30 -8.01 14.85
CA MET A 321 4.56 -8.23 13.60
C MET A 321 4.64 -7.01 12.68
N SER A 322 4.42 -5.81 13.22
CA SER A 322 4.48 -4.55 12.47
C SER A 322 5.88 -4.35 11.86
N TRP A 323 6.92 -4.55 12.65
CA TRP A 323 8.31 -4.44 12.19
C TRP A 323 8.62 -5.45 11.09
N LEU A 324 8.21 -6.72 11.24
CA LEU A 324 8.41 -7.75 10.22
C LEU A 324 7.67 -7.46 8.92
N ILE A 325 6.43 -6.96 8.98
CA ILE A 325 5.66 -6.56 7.79
C ILE A 325 6.34 -5.40 7.08
N ALA A 326 6.76 -4.36 7.81
CA ALA A 326 7.46 -3.21 7.24
C ALA A 326 8.75 -3.64 6.52
N HIS A 327 9.51 -4.52 7.19
CA HIS A 327 10.76 -5.02 6.64
C HIS A 327 10.55 -5.94 5.43
N ALA A 328 9.52 -6.78 5.45
CA ALA A 328 9.16 -7.61 4.30
C ALA A 328 8.69 -6.77 3.11
N CYS A 329 7.93 -5.70 3.35
CA CYS A 329 7.54 -4.74 2.32
C CYS A 329 8.76 -4.06 1.70
N GLN A 330 9.73 -3.64 2.52
CA GLN A 330 11.00 -3.08 2.03
C GLN A 330 11.79 -4.10 1.17
N HIS A 331 11.81 -5.36 1.59
CA HIS A 331 12.39 -6.44 0.79
C HIS A 331 11.67 -6.65 -0.55
N ALA A 332 10.33 -6.63 -0.53
CA ALA A 332 9.48 -6.73 -1.72
C ALA A 332 9.76 -5.61 -2.73
N LEU A 333 10.09 -4.40 -2.24
CA LEU A 333 10.39 -3.24 -3.06
C LEU A 333 11.82 -3.25 -3.63
N GLN A 334 12.84 -3.51 -2.79
CA GLN A 334 14.23 -3.21 -3.15
C GLN A 334 15.20 -4.40 -3.10
N VAL A 335 14.81 -5.55 -2.54
CA VAL A 335 15.71 -6.70 -2.35
C VAL A 335 15.36 -7.84 -3.30
N ASN A 336 14.13 -8.33 -3.23
CA ASN A 336 13.65 -9.45 -4.04
C ASN A 336 12.75 -9.01 -5.20
N TYR A 337 12.42 -7.72 -5.27
CA TYR A 337 11.67 -7.08 -6.37
C TYR A 337 10.33 -7.75 -6.68
N LEU A 338 9.64 -8.29 -5.67
CA LEU A 338 8.30 -8.85 -5.82
C LEU A 338 7.27 -7.82 -6.26
N PHE A 339 7.36 -6.57 -5.80
CA PHE A 339 6.49 -5.49 -6.29
C PHE A 339 6.78 -5.16 -7.75
N GLU A 340 8.04 -5.10 -8.18
CA GLU A 340 8.40 -4.91 -9.59
C GLU A 340 7.88 -6.06 -10.45
N ALA A 341 7.95 -7.29 -9.94
CA ALA A 341 7.39 -8.46 -10.60
C ALA A 341 5.87 -8.35 -10.74
N ALA A 342 5.16 -7.95 -9.69
CA ALA A 342 3.71 -7.73 -9.75
C ALA A 342 3.35 -6.60 -10.71
N MET A 343 4.12 -5.50 -10.73
CA MET A 343 3.95 -4.38 -11.66
C MET A 343 4.03 -4.83 -13.12
N PHE A 344 5.09 -5.55 -13.49
CA PHE A 344 5.20 -6.09 -14.85
C PHE A 344 4.16 -7.17 -15.14
N GLY A 345 3.81 -7.98 -14.15
CA GLY A 345 2.73 -8.96 -14.27
C GLY A 345 1.39 -8.31 -14.59
N SER A 346 1.09 -7.19 -13.95
CA SER A 346 -0.11 -6.38 -14.22
C SER A 346 -0.18 -5.94 -15.68
N LEU A 347 0.95 -5.50 -16.25
CA LEU A 347 1.04 -5.12 -17.68
C LEU A 347 1.00 -6.30 -18.65
N LEU A 348 1.42 -7.48 -18.20
CA LEU A 348 1.43 -8.71 -19.01
C LEU A 348 0.11 -9.49 -18.90
N ASP A 349 -0.74 -9.13 -17.94
CA ASP A 349 -2.06 -9.70 -17.79
C ASP A 349 -2.92 -9.38 -19.02
N ASP A 350 -3.59 -10.39 -19.56
CA ASP A 350 -4.50 -10.27 -20.69
C ASP A 350 -5.92 -9.86 -20.24
N GLY A 351 -6.05 -9.41 -19.00
CA GLY A 351 -7.30 -9.03 -18.35
C GLY A 351 -7.96 -10.18 -17.57
N ASN A 352 -7.36 -11.38 -17.55
CA ASN A 352 -7.89 -12.51 -16.79
C ASN A 352 -7.59 -12.43 -15.29
N LEU A 353 -6.72 -11.51 -14.86
CA LEU A 353 -6.42 -11.25 -13.45
C LEU A 353 -7.05 -9.94 -12.95
N GLN A 354 -8.14 -9.51 -13.59
CA GLN A 354 -9.03 -8.50 -13.01
C GLN A 354 -9.45 -8.92 -11.60
N GLY A 355 -9.42 -7.96 -10.69
CA GLY A 355 -9.71 -8.20 -9.30
C GLY A 355 -11.15 -8.60 -9.08
N LYS A 356 -11.37 -9.43 -8.05
CA LYS A 356 -12.72 -9.86 -7.63
C LYS A 356 -13.66 -8.71 -7.24
N LEU A 357 -13.13 -7.49 -7.12
CA LEU A 357 -13.82 -6.27 -6.70
C LEU A 357 -13.62 -5.10 -7.68
N ASP A 358 -13.05 -5.36 -8.86
CA ASP A 358 -12.90 -4.31 -9.88
C ASP A 358 -14.28 -3.98 -10.45
N ARG A 359 -14.54 -2.69 -10.65
CA ARG A 359 -15.81 -2.17 -11.19
C ARG A 359 -15.94 -2.60 -12.66
N GLY A 360 -16.51 -3.79 -12.89
CA GLY A 360 -16.87 -4.31 -14.21
C GLY A 360 -18.11 -3.67 -14.81
#